data_AF-A0A0F2L9D4-F1
#
_entry.id   AF-A0A0F2L9D4-F1
#
_cell.length_a   1.000
_cell.length_b   1.000
_cell.length_c   1.000
_cell.angle_alpha   90.00
_cell.angle_beta   90.00
_cell.angle_gamma   90.00
#
_symmetry.space_group_name_H-M   'P 1'
#
loop_
_entity.id
_entity.type
_entity.pdbx_description
1 polymer ?
#
loop_
_entity_poly.entity_id
_entity_poly.type
_entity_poly.pdbx_seq_one_letter_code
_entity_poly.pdbx_strand_id
1 'polypeptide(L)'
;MRRELTFGEKTAVLIRARGLRLVKKYVVAGGRVLGEYIYIRVRGMEIEAEYDVEDRALYYLSICGRSCVVWTDGEPDKAPGRNAVRRAYVILREAAKFSSAARAALRIIRRYRHSRSTHRS
;
A
#
# COMPACT_ATOMS: atom_id res chain seq x y z
N MET A 1 -16.45 -11.50 -31.60
CA MET A 1 -15.40 -10.47 -31.68
C MET A 1 -14.86 -10.25 -30.26
N ARG A 2 -13.71 -10.85 -29.90
CA ARG A 2 -13.08 -10.63 -28.59
C ARG A 2 -12.37 -9.28 -28.66
N ARG A 3 -12.88 -8.25 -27.98
CA ARG A 3 -12.13 -6.99 -27.79
C ARG A 3 -10.93 -7.33 -26.92
N GLU A 4 -9.72 -7.17 -27.45
CA GLU A 4 -8.50 -7.18 -26.65
C GLU A 4 -8.60 -6.05 -25.62
N LEU A 5 -8.55 -6.42 -24.33
CA LEU A 5 -8.48 -5.44 -23.26
C LEU A 5 -7.08 -4.85 -23.26
N THR A 6 -6.95 -3.58 -23.65
CA THR A 6 -5.70 -2.84 -23.51
C THR A 6 -5.49 -2.53 -22.02
N PHE A 7 -4.44 -3.11 -21.45
CA PHE A 7 -3.96 -2.80 -20.11
C PHE A 7 -3.12 -1.53 -20.15
N GLY A 8 -3.34 -0.62 -19.20
CA GLY A 8 -2.57 0.61 -19.08
C GLY A 8 -2.48 1.10 -17.65
N GLU A 9 -1.37 1.79 -17.34
CA GLU A 9 -1.21 2.52 -16.08
C GLU A 9 -1.48 4.01 -16.29
N LYS A 10 -2.30 4.61 -15.42
CA LYS A 10 -2.55 6.05 -15.42
C LYS A 10 -2.08 6.68 -14.11
N THR A 11 -1.16 7.63 -14.18
CA THR A 11 -0.76 8.41 -12.99
C THR A 11 -1.92 9.29 -12.56
N ALA A 12 -2.37 9.13 -11.32
CA ALA A 12 -3.51 9.85 -10.75
C ALA A 12 -3.08 10.96 -9.80
N VAL A 13 -2.02 10.73 -9.01
CA VAL A 13 -1.45 11.72 -8.09
C VAL A 13 0.06 11.65 -8.15
N LEU A 14 0.70 12.83 -8.26
CA LEU A 14 2.13 13.00 -8.11
C LEU A 14 2.39 14.18 -7.16
N ILE A 15 2.92 13.89 -5.98
CA ILE A 15 3.35 14.92 -5.01
C ILE A 15 4.85 14.79 -4.81
N ARG A 16 5.56 15.92 -4.92
CA ARG A 16 6.99 16.05 -4.63
C ARG A 16 7.23 17.29 -3.79
N ALA A 17 7.59 17.11 -2.52
CA ALA A 17 7.81 18.24 -1.61
C ALA A 17 8.77 17.86 -0.48
N ARG A 18 9.83 18.64 -0.22
CA ARG A 18 10.71 18.52 0.96
C ARG A 18 11.04 17.06 1.38
N GLY A 19 11.54 16.26 0.44
CA GLY A 19 11.91 14.86 0.71
C GLY A 19 10.74 13.86 0.79
N LEU A 20 9.50 14.30 0.55
CA LEU A 20 8.33 13.47 0.24
C LEU A 20 8.23 13.28 -1.28
N ARG A 21 8.07 12.03 -1.70
CA ARG A 21 7.61 11.64 -3.03
C ARG A 21 6.41 10.72 -2.85
N LEU A 22 5.26 11.09 -3.40
CA LEU A 22 4.09 10.23 -3.48
C LEU A 22 3.68 10.08 -4.93
N VAL A 23 3.54 8.84 -5.36
CA VAL A 23 3.00 8.47 -6.67
C VAL A 23 1.79 7.59 -6.41
N LYS A 24 0.67 7.91 -7.06
CA LYS A 24 -0.50 7.03 -7.14
C LYS A 24 -0.78 6.76 -8.61
N LYS A 25 -0.98 5.49 -8.94
CA LYS A 25 -1.39 5.03 -10.28
C LYS A 25 -2.68 4.23 -10.18
N TYR A 26 -3.47 4.30 -11.24
CA TYR A 26 -4.56 3.36 -11.49
C TYR A 26 -4.12 2.36 -12.55
N VAL A 27 -4.41 1.09 -12.31
CA VAL A 27 -4.36 0.03 -13.32
C VAL A 27 -5.70 0.04 -14.02
N VAL A 28 -5.72 0.22 -15.34
CA VAL A 28 -6.93 0.38 -16.13
C VAL A 28 -6.96 -0.66 -17.25
N ALA A 29 -8.11 -1.31 -17.45
CA ALA A 29 -8.35 -2.16 -18.61
C ALA A 29 -9.75 -1.88 -19.18
N GLY A 30 -9.85 -1.69 -20.49
CA GLY A 30 -11.13 -1.44 -21.16
C GLY A 30 -11.89 -0.22 -20.60
N GLY A 31 -11.18 0.80 -20.11
CA GLY A 31 -11.75 2.01 -19.50
C GLY A 31 -12.19 1.86 -18.03
N ARG A 32 -12.03 0.69 -17.41
CA ARG A 32 -12.35 0.43 -16.00
C ARG A 32 -11.09 0.43 -15.15
N VAL A 33 -11.16 1.01 -13.95
CA VAL A 33 -10.08 0.90 -12.95
C VAL A 33 -10.16 -0.48 -12.32
N LEU A 34 -9.11 -1.28 -12.52
CA LEU A 34 -8.97 -2.62 -11.94
C LEU A 34 -8.15 -2.61 -10.64
N GLY A 35 -7.21 -1.69 -10.53
CA GLY A 35 -6.29 -1.65 -9.40
C GLY A 35 -5.83 -0.24 -9.06
N GLU A 36 -5.27 -0.12 -7.86
CA GLU A 36 -4.60 1.08 -7.40
C GLU A 36 -3.23 0.72 -6.83
N TYR A 37 -2.20 1.38 -7.34
CA TYR A 37 -0.85 1.31 -6.81
C TYR A 37 -0.46 2.64 -6.17
N ILE A 38 0.20 2.58 -5.02
CA ILE A 38 0.84 3.73 -4.39
C ILE A 38 2.31 3.45 -4.08
N TYR A 39 3.13 4.48 -4.28
CA TYR A 39 4.51 4.57 -3.82
C TYR A 39 4.66 5.84 -2.99
N ILE A 40 5.18 5.71 -1.78
CA ILE A 40 5.43 6.84 -0.87
C ILE A 40 6.85 6.73 -0.33
N ARG A 41 7.70 7.72 -0.60
CA ARG A 41 9.03 7.88 0.01
C ARG A 41 9.08 9.14 0.86
N VAL A 42 9.46 9.00 2.12
CA VAL A 42 9.61 10.13 3.06
C VAL A 42 10.61 9.81 4.17
N ARG A 43 11.60 10.70 4.38
CA ARG A 43 12.57 10.63 5.50
C ARG A 43 13.20 9.22 5.70
N GLY A 44 13.76 8.68 4.63
CA GLY A 44 14.43 7.36 4.63
C GLY A 44 13.48 6.18 4.86
N MET A 45 12.20 6.34 4.57
CA MET A 45 11.19 5.29 4.57
C MET A 45 10.49 5.26 3.22
N GLU A 46 10.25 4.06 2.72
CA GLU A 46 9.53 3.79 1.49
C GLU A 46 8.36 2.86 1.79
N ILE A 47 7.21 3.14 1.18
CA ILE A 47 5.99 2.36 1.34
C ILE A 47 5.41 2.15 -0.05
N GLU A 48 5.17 0.90 -0.38
CA GLU A 48 4.53 0.50 -1.63
C GLU A 48 3.31 -0.32 -1.30
N ALA A 49 2.22 -0.09 -2.01
CA ALA A 49 1.02 -0.90 -1.84
C ALA A 49 0.26 -1.04 -3.15
N GLU A 50 -0.20 -2.25 -3.42
CA GLU A 50 -1.02 -2.59 -4.57
C GLU A 50 -2.34 -3.18 -4.09
N TYR A 51 -3.42 -2.62 -4.61
CA TYR A 51 -4.78 -2.95 -4.24
C TYR A 51 -5.58 -3.31 -5.47
N ASP A 52 -6.24 -4.45 -5.41
CA ASP A 52 -7.22 -4.87 -6.39
C ASP A 52 -8.60 -4.31 -6.05
N VAL A 53 -9.21 -3.64 -7.01
CA VAL A 53 -10.52 -3.04 -6.85
C VAL A 53 -11.63 -4.09 -6.97
N GLU A 54 -11.46 -5.10 -7.81
CA GLU A 54 -12.45 -6.15 -8.07
C GLU A 54 -12.53 -7.11 -6.87
N ASP A 55 -11.39 -7.63 -6.42
CA ASP A 55 -11.29 -8.54 -5.27
C ASP A 55 -11.39 -7.82 -3.92
N ARG A 56 -11.33 -6.48 -3.96
CA ARG A 56 -11.24 -5.61 -2.78
C ARG A 56 -10.10 -6.01 -1.84
N ALA A 57 -9.03 -6.58 -2.39
CA ALA A 57 -7.93 -7.17 -1.66
C ALA A 57 -6.64 -6.36 -1.82
N LEU A 58 -5.81 -6.37 -0.78
CA LEU A 58 -4.46 -5.84 -0.86
C LEU A 58 -3.53 -6.98 -1.26
N TYR A 59 -3.06 -6.99 -2.50
CA TYR A 59 -2.14 -8.03 -2.97
C TYR A 59 -0.75 -7.87 -2.39
N TYR A 60 -0.29 -6.62 -2.31
CA TYR A 60 1.08 -6.32 -1.93
C TYR A 60 1.15 -5.11 -1.02
N LEU A 61 1.98 -5.20 0.02
CA LEU A 61 2.41 -4.05 0.80
C LEU A 61 3.87 -4.22 1.19
N SER A 62 4.72 -3.27 0.83
CA SER A 62 6.10 -3.19 1.32
C SER A 62 6.29 -1.96 2.19
N ILE A 63 6.98 -2.14 3.31
CA ILE A 63 7.42 -1.06 4.19
C ILE A 63 8.92 -1.20 4.38
N CYS A 64 9.68 -0.30 3.75
CA CYS A 64 11.13 -0.27 3.78
C CYS A 64 11.63 0.91 4.61
N GLY A 65 12.57 0.64 5.52
CA GLY A 65 13.38 1.65 6.21
C GLY A 65 14.83 1.20 6.24
N ARG A 66 15.34 0.82 7.41
CA ARG A 66 16.63 0.09 7.52
C ARG A 66 16.54 -1.36 7.04
N SER A 67 15.35 -1.95 7.17
CA SER A 67 14.98 -3.24 6.62
C SER A 67 13.63 -3.10 5.94
N CYS A 68 13.36 -3.99 4.97
CA CYS A 68 12.08 -4.07 4.29
C CYS A 68 11.25 -5.19 4.89
N VAL A 69 9.95 -4.99 5.00
CA VAL A 69 8.98 -6.04 5.35
C VAL A 69 7.91 -6.02 4.28
N VAL A 70 7.59 -7.18 3.76
CA VAL A 70 6.64 -7.35 2.66
C VAL A 70 5.47 -8.17 3.17
N TRP A 71 4.27 -7.67 2.96
CA TRP A 71 3.03 -8.40 3.13
C TRP A 71 2.55 -8.89 1.79
N THR A 72 2.30 -10.18 1.71
CA THR A 72 1.67 -10.86 0.56
C THR A 72 0.45 -11.58 1.12
N ASP A 73 -0.71 -11.37 0.50
CA ASP A 73 -1.99 -11.95 0.95
C ASP A 73 -2.31 -11.69 2.43
N GLY A 74 -1.84 -10.55 2.95
CA GLY A 74 -2.11 -10.08 4.31
C GLY A 74 -1.13 -10.56 5.39
N GLU A 75 -0.18 -11.44 5.06
CA GLU A 75 0.83 -11.95 6.01
C GLU A 75 2.22 -11.38 5.71
N PRO A 76 2.98 -10.93 6.73
CA PRO A 76 4.32 -10.43 6.53
C PRO A 76 5.35 -11.55 6.35
N ASP A 77 6.30 -11.34 5.45
CA ASP A 77 7.46 -12.21 5.19
C ASP A 77 8.35 -12.42 6.43
N LYS A 78 8.37 -11.43 7.35
CA LYS A 78 9.06 -11.52 8.63
C LYS A 78 8.46 -10.58 9.66
N ALA A 79 8.85 -10.79 10.92
CA ALA A 79 8.46 -9.92 12.03
C ALA A 79 8.80 -8.43 11.72
N PRO A 80 7.80 -7.54 11.56
CA PRO A 80 8.04 -6.14 11.30
C PRO A 80 8.52 -5.43 12.57
N GLY A 81 9.47 -4.51 12.39
CA GLY A 81 9.93 -3.63 13.46
C GLY A 81 8.81 -2.68 13.92
N ARG A 82 8.56 -2.62 15.24
CA ARG A 82 7.48 -1.80 15.83
C ARG A 82 7.51 -0.33 15.39
N ASN A 83 8.71 0.26 15.34
CA ASN A 83 8.89 1.66 14.96
C ASN A 83 8.60 1.90 13.47
N ALA A 84 8.98 0.94 12.60
CA ALA A 84 8.69 1.03 11.17
C ALA A 84 7.18 1.00 10.92
N VAL A 85 6.48 0.04 11.55
CA VAL A 85 5.01 -0.07 11.46
C VAL A 85 4.31 1.17 12.00
N ARG A 86 4.75 1.71 13.15
CA ARG A 86 4.16 2.93 13.73
C ARG A 86 4.30 4.13 12.80
N ARG A 87 5.48 4.33 12.21
CA ARG A 87 5.73 5.43 11.25
C ARG A 87 4.91 5.25 9.98
N ALA A 88 4.92 4.05 9.40
CA ALA A 88 4.16 3.73 8.20
C ALA A 88 2.65 3.94 8.43
N TYR A 89 2.13 3.56 9.59
CA TYR A 89 0.73 3.80 9.95
C TYR A 89 0.35 5.29 9.91
N VAL A 90 1.21 6.19 10.40
CA VAL A 90 0.96 7.64 10.35
C VAL A 90 0.94 8.14 8.91
N ILE A 91 1.91 7.74 8.09
CA ILE A 91 2.01 8.15 6.68
C ILE A 91 0.79 7.64 5.89
N LEU A 92 0.44 6.37 6.06
CA LEU A 92 -0.68 5.74 5.39
C LEU A 92 -2.02 6.34 5.81
N ARG A 93 -2.17 6.82 7.06
CA ARG A 93 -3.39 7.54 7.49
C ARG A 93 -3.65 8.82 6.69
N GLU A 94 -2.61 9.56 6.34
CA GLU A 94 -2.75 10.76 5.52
C GLU A 94 -3.06 10.39 4.06
N ALA A 95 -2.36 9.40 3.51
CA ALA A 95 -2.62 8.92 2.15
C ALA A 95 -4.03 8.31 1.99
N ALA A 96 -4.57 7.66 3.03
CA ALA A 96 -5.89 7.03 3.04
C ALA A 96 -7.05 8.00 2.79
N LYS A 97 -6.83 9.31 2.95
CA LYS A 97 -7.81 10.34 2.57
C LYS A 97 -8.15 10.29 1.08
N PHE A 98 -7.21 9.88 0.22
CA PHE A 98 -7.38 9.87 -1.23
C PHE A 98 -6.91 8.57 -1.92
N SER A 99 -6.48 7.55 -1.18
CA SER A 99 -5.98 6.27 -1.71
C SER A 99 -6.71 5.07 -1.11
N SER A 100 -7.26 4.21 -1.96
CA SER A 100 -7.85 2.93 -1.58
C SER A 100 -6.78 1.92 -1.15
N ALA A 101 -5.62 1.92 -1.82
CA ALA A 101 -4.49 1.07 -1.44
C ALA A 101 -3.97 1.42 -0.04
N ALA A 102 -3.85 2.71 0.29
CA ALA A 102 -3.47 3.14 1.63
C ALA A 102 -4.49 2.71 2.69
N ARG A 103 -5.81 2.81 2.40
CA ARG A 103 -6.85 2.32 3.32
C ARG A 103 -6.74 0.81 3.55
N ALA A 104 -6.51 0.05 2.48
CA ALA A 104 -6.35 -1.40 2.58
C ALA A 104 -5.11 -1.79 3.39
N ALA A 105 -3.97 -1.13 3.14
CA ALA A 105 -2.74 -1.29 3.92
C ALA A 105 -2.94 -1.00 5.42
N LEU A 106 -3.69 0.04 5.78
CA LEU A 106 -4.01 0.32 7.18
C LEU A 106 -4.80 -0.80 7.86
N ARG A 107 -5.71 -1.48 7.14
CA ARG A 107 -6.47 -2.61 7.70
C ARG A 107 -5.55 -3.77 8.03
N ILE A 108 -4.62 -4.11 7.13
CA ILE A 108 -3.61 -5.16 7.36
C ILE A 108 -2.74 -4.81 8.57
N ILE A 109 -2.20 -3.59 8.62
CA ILE A 109 -1.37 -3.13 9.76
C ILE A 109 -2.15 -3.19 11.08
N ARG A 110 -3.44 -2.81 11.08
CA ARG A 110 -4.28 -2.89 12.29
C ARG A 110 -4.49 -4.32 12.74
N ARG A 111 -4.87 -5.23 11.83
CA ARG A 111 -5.03 -6.67 12.13
C ARG A 111 -3.77 -7.26 12.74
N TYR A 112 -2.62 -6.97 12.12
CA TYR A 112 -1.31 -7.41 12.61
C TYR A 112 -0.98 -6.92 14.03
N ARG A 113 -1.31 -5.66 14.33
CA ARG A 113 -1.09 -5.11 15.68
C ARG A 113 -1.98 -5.78 16.74
N HIS A 114 -3.20 -6.17 16.37
CA HIS A 114 -4.12 -6.87 17.27
C HIS A 114 -3.72 -8.34 17.49
N SER A 115 -3.30 -9.08 16.45
CA SER A 115 -2.87 -10.48 16.61
C SER A 115 -1.64 -10.63 17.51
N ARG A 116 -0.74 -9.63 17.52
CA ARG A 116 0.39 -9.61 18.47
C ARG A 116 0.03 -9.18 19.90
N SER A 117 -1.15 -8.60 20.10
CA SER A 117 -1.66 -8.27 21.43
C SER A 117 -2.16 -9.52 22.15
N THR A 118 -2.77 -10.44 21.42
CA THR A 118 -3.39 -11.66 21.96
C THR A 118 -2.41 -12.82 22.17
N HIS A 119 -1.24 -12.81 21.53
CA HIS A 119 -0.15 -13.79 21.77
C HIS A 119 0.81 -13.38 22.91
N ARG A 120 0.52 -12.30 23.63
CA ARG A 120 1.28 -11.85 24.82
C ARG A 120 0.47 -11.95 26.11
N SER A 121 -0.65 -12.67 26.08
CA SER A 121 -1.54 -12.93 27.21
C SER A 121 -1.42 -14.38 27.62
#